data_AF-A0A6V7K0I0-F1
#
_entry.id   AF-A0A6V7K0I0-F1
#
_cell.length_a   1.000
_cell.length_b   1.000
_cell.length_c   1.000
_cell.angle_alpha   90.00
_cell.angle_beta   90.00
_cell.angle_gamma   90.00
#
_symmetry.space_group_name_H-M   'P 1'
#
loop_
_entity.id
_entity.type
_entity.pdbx_description
1 polymer ?
#
loop_
_entity_poly.entity_id
_entity_poly.type
_entity_poly.pdbx_seq_one_letter_code
_entity_poly.pdbx_strand_id
1 'polypeptide(L)' 'LHQPQLPLHNVLPLINRNYTGNDLVSYRNLLRQVARLFIDRNGQTVSDNQLAKDIDDVVGLEKKLYQ' A
#
# COMPACT_ATOMS: atom_id res chain seq x y z
N LEU A 1 -28.93 18.92 0.78
CA LEU A 1 -27.55 18.45 0.53
C LEU A 1 -27.40 17.09 1.21
N HIS A 2 -27.65 16.01 0.48
CA HIS A 2 -27.47 14.64 0.99
C HIS A 2 -26.09 14.17 0.55
N GLN A 3 -25.13 14.14 1.48
CA GLN A 3 -23.88 13.44 1.24
C GLN A 3 -24.19 11.94 1.16
N PRO A 4 -23.73 11.21 0.13
CA PRO A 4 -23.87 9.77 0.12
C PRO A 4 -23.02 9.20 1.26
N GLN A 5 -23.68 8.64 2.29
CA GLN A 5 -23.00 7.87 3.31
C GLN A 5 -22.51 6.58 2.64
N LEU A 6 -21.20 6.49 2.42
CA LEU A 6 -20.58 5.22 2.08
C LEU A 6 -20.88 4.26 3.24
N PRO A 7 -21.40 3.05 2.96
CA PRO A 7 -21.62 2.06 4.00
C PRO A 7 -20.29 1.69 4.64
N LEU A 8 -20.08 2.14 5.88
CA LEU A 8 -18.94 1.76 6.73
C LEU A 8 -18.87 0.24 7.00
N HIS A 9 -19.85 -0.54 6.55
CA HIS A 9 -19.93 -1.98 6.77
C HIS A 9 -19.21 -2.84 5.73
N ASN A 10 -18.72 -2.26 4.64
CA ASN A 10 -17.57 -2.85 3.95
C ASN A 10 -16.31 -2.35 4.66
N VAL A 11 -16.27 -2.59 5.97
CA VAL A 11 -15.04 -2.61 6.77
C VAL A 11 -14.11 -3.47 5.94
N LEU A 12 -13.08 -2.84 5.35
CA LEU A 12 -12.01 -3.57 4.67
C LEU A 12 -11.72 -4.77 5.57
N PRO A 13 -11.77 -6.02 5.04
CA PRO A 13 -11.67 -7.18 5.90
C PRO A 13 -10.45 -6.96 6.78
N LEU A 14 -10.69 -6.95 8.10
CA LEU A 14 -9.66 -6.96 9.14
C LEU A 14 -8.94 -8.31 9.02
N ILE A 15 -8.32 -8.55 7.87
CA ILE A 15 -7.25 -9.50 7.76
C ILE A 15 -6.20 -8.82 8.61
N ASN A 16 -6.02 -9.35 9.81
CA ASN A 16 -4.89 -9.05 10.66
C ASN A 16 -3.66 -9.49 9.87
N ARG A 17 -3.23 -8.61 8.96
CA ARG A 17 -2.09 -8.79 8.07
C ARG A 17 -0.87 -8.48 8.91
N ASN A 18 -0.61 -9.35 9.89
CA ASN A 18 0.70 -9.50 10.47
C ASN A 18 1.60 -10.10 9.40
N TYR A 19 1.91 -9.30 8.39
CA TYR A 19 2.89 -9.61 7.38
C TYR A 19 4.24 -9.72 8.08
N THR A 20 4.62 -10.95 8.39
CA THR A 20 5.89 -11.29 9.02
C THR A 20 6.67 -12.18 8.06
N GLY A 21 8.00 -12.08 8.12
CA GLY A 21 8.88 -12.86 7.25
C GLY A 21 8.55 -12.71 5.77
N ASN A 22 8.24 -13.84 5.12
CA ASN A 22 8.07 -13.95 3.68
C ASN A 22 6.84 -13.18 3.16
N ASP A 23 5.76 -13.07 3.96
CA ASP A 23 4.55 -12.38 3.52
C ASP A 23 4.77 -10.86 3.39
N LEU A 24 5.62 -10.30 4.26
CA LEU A 24 6.02 -8.89 4.17
C LEU A 24 6.84 -8.59 2.91
N VAL A 25 7.70 -9.54 2.54
CA VAL A 25 8.51 -9.44 1.31
C VAL A 25 7.61 -9.50 0.09
N SER A 26 6.69 -10.47 0.05
CA SER A 26 5.70 -10.60 -1.02
C SER A 26 4.82 -9.35 -1.14
N TYR A 27 4.37 -8.80 -0.01
CA TYR A 27 3.57 -7.59 0.01
C TYR A 27 4.34 -6.36 -0.52
N ARG A 28 5.58 -6.14 -0.06
CA ARG A 28 6.45 -5.08 -0.57
C ARG A 28 6.70 -5.22 -2.07
N ASN A 29 6.89 -6.44 -2.56
CA ASN A 29 7.08 -6.69 -3.98
C ASN A 29 5.82 -6.39 -4.80
N LEU A 30 4.63 -6.68 -4.27
CA LEU A 30 3.37 -6.30 -4.90
C LEU A 30 3.24 -4.78 -5.01
N LEU A 31 3.47 -4.05 -3.91
CA LEU A 31 3.45 -2.59 -3.90
C LEU A 31 4.42 -2.00 -4.93
N ARG A 32 5.64 -2.56 -5.02
CA ARG A 32 6.64 -2.15 -6.01
C ARG A 32 6.16 -2.32 -7.44
N GLN A 33 5.59 -3.47 -7.78
CA GLN A 33 5.12 -3.76 -9.14
C GLN A 33 3.96 -2.85 -9.55
N VAL A 34 3.00 -2.64 -8.64
CA VAL A 34 1.87 -1.74 -8.88
C VAL A 34 2.36 -0.30 -9.07
N ALA A 35 3.25 0.19 -8.20
CA ALA A 35 3.80 1.53 -8.32
C ALA A 35 4.58 1.73 -9.63
N ARG A 36 5.42 0.76 -10.04
CA ARG A 36 6.13 0.80 -11.33
C ARG A 36 5.16 0.91 -12.50
N LEU A 37 4.07 0.14 -12.49
CA LEU A 37 3.06 0.20 -13.55
C LEU A 37 2.44 1.60 -13.70
N PHE A 38 2.22 2.32 -12.59
CA PHE A 38 1.74 3.71 -12.64
C PHE A 38 2.81 4.70 -13.09
N ILE A 39 4.05 4.55 -12.60
CA ILE A 39 5.19 5.39 -13.00
C ILE A 39 5.39 5.30 -14.52
N ASP A 40 5.46 4.07 -15.04
CA ASP A 40 5.63 3.78 -16.46
C ASP A 40 4.48 4.35 -17.29
N ARG A 41 3.23 4.14 -16.82
CA ARG A 41 2.02 4.62 -17.52
C ARG A 41 1.94 6.14 -17.57
N ASN A 42 2.43 6.83 -16.54
CA ASN A 42 2.38 8.29 -16.46
C ASN A 42 3.63 8.96 -17.03
N GLY A 43 4.59 8.20 -17.57
CA GLY A 43 5.84 8.72 -18.11
C GLY A 43 6.69 9.44 -17.06
N GLN A 44 6.57 9.04 -15.78
CA GLN A 44 7.34 9.62 -14.69
C GLN A 44 8.66 8.86 -14.52
N THR A 45 9.66 9.54 -13.96
CA THR A 45 10.92 8.91 -13.59
C THR A 45 11.05 8.97 -12.07
N VAL A 46 10.99 7.80 -11.43
CA VAL A 46 11.22 7.64 -9.99
C VAL A 46 12.42 6.72 -9.83
N SER A 47 13.38 7.10 -9.00
CA SER A 47 14.54 6.25 -8.73
C SER A 47 14.14 5.03 -7.90
N ASP A 48 14.84 3.91 -8.09
CA ASP A 48 14.57 2.70 -7.31
C ASP A 48 14.72 2.92 -5.79
N ASN A 49 15.63 3.80 -5.39
CA ASN A 49 15.81 4.19 -3.98
C ASN A 49 14.62 4.97 -3.45
N GLN A 50 14.09 5.93 -4.23
CA GLN A 50 12.90 6.69 -3.85
C GLN A 50 11.69 5.77 -3.75
N LEU A 51 11.51 4.90 -4.75
CA LEU A 51 10.42 3.93 -4.76
C LEU A 51 10.48 2.97 -3.57
N ALA A 52 11.68 2.49 -3.21
CA ALA A 52 11.87 1.64 -2.04
C ALA A 52 11.50 2.36 -0.75
N LYS A 53 11.93 3.63 -0.60
CA LYS A 53 11.58 4.46 0.56
C LYS A 53 10.07 4.67 0.67
N ASP A 54 9.40 5.01 -0.43
CA ASP A 54 7.95 5.26 -0.43
C ASP A 54 7.16 4.00 -0.04
N ILE A 55 7.61 2.82 -0.49
CA ILE A 55 7.02 1.54 -0.09
C ILE A 55 7.22 1.28 1.42
N ASP A 56 8.40 1.56 1.94
CA ASP A 56 8.66 1.41 3.38
C ASP A 56 7.85 2.39 4.23
N ASP A 57 7.64 3.63 3.74
CA ASP A 57 6.80 4.62 4.40
C ASP A 57 5.33 4.16 4.43
N VAL A 58 4.81 3.59 3.33
CA VAL A 58 3.45 3.01 3.26
C VAL A 58 3.29 1.83 4.21
N VAL A 59 4.22 0.88 4.18
CA VAL A 59 4.21 -0.28 5.09
C VAL A 59 4.34 0.16 6.55
N GLY A 60 5.16 1.16 6.82
CA GLY A 60 5.34 1.74 8.15
C GLY A 60 4.07 2.41 8.67
N LEU A 61 3.34 3.11 7.80
CA LEU A 61 2.04 3.70 8.13
C LEU A 61 1.01 2.60 8.43
N GLU A 62 0.90 1.57 7.59
CA GLU A 62 -0.02 0.46 7.83
C GLU A 62 0.24 -0.22 9.17
N LYS A 63 1.51 -0.49 9.52
CA LYS A 63 1.85 -1.06 10.83
C LYS A 63 1.37 -0.21 12.00
N LYS A 64 1.44 1.12 11.89
CA LYS A 64 0.95 2.05 12.92
C LYS A 64 -0.57 2.10 13.02
N LEU A 65 -1.29 1.78 11.94
CA LEU A 65 -2.75 1.79 11.92
C LEU A 65 -3.37 0.53 12.54
N TYR A 66 -2.64 -0.60 12.50
CA TYR A 66 -3.11 -1.90 12.99
C TYR A 66 -2.46 -2.35 14.32
N GLN A 67 -1.65 -1.50 14.95
CA GLN A 67 -1.09 -1.68 16.30
C GLN A 67 -1.79 -0.74 17.29
#